data_AF-A0AAD7K6R7-F1
#
_entry.id   AF-A0AAD7K6R7-F1
#
_cell.length_a   1.000
_cell.length_b   1.000
_cell.length_c   1.000
_cell.angle_alpha   90.00
_cell.angle_beta   90.00
_cell.angle_gamma   90.00
#
_symmetry.space_group_name_H-M   'P 1'
#
loop_
_entity.id
_entity.type
_entity.pdbx_description
1 polymer ?
#
loop_
_entity_poly.entity_id
_entity_poly.type
_entity_poly.pdbx_seq_one_letter_code
_entity_poly.pdbx_strand_id
1 'polypeptide(L)'
;MVEIRAQIRTFDPRHYGLAFPDVQPYLYECARPPFATSPEETLNAVQTITTNIIIQWFNFPVNTLSRQQAWFVHVLLKTVGSNALLLDEVWSAYISLRKNVLGALKRKDEIGEENDEDNDNPLVASEQLLARFLVFLRDAAALQGSMQHPNEFQQHLMERMDYIYPFRELAPSRQRSLQSDGPFTPERARTDAGMFSGAVYRGITFGTEFQFEYSNFFEDIEEFNAVKKQATEIYMEENLCNPPANFFCDSAAFGPPNHQRKIELADIYAKNLTSSSWEAKFKNRAQVPFMECWSWLKDGKQFPVLGPLAGYLLTADLSYTGAVTPPTLDEMITIVWELNKGAVAGLEELHLIPLRTESEGGHKAKADKVAVGRALRLLYRRLQRELSKEMKQSVAFDVIVLEHALCKFSRCLVKNWFRMVPGKKYFKRKRLRTPPRTKASGIRRKGEHDCRFGMYI
;
A
#
# COMPACT_ATOMS: atom_id res chain seq x y z
N MET A 1 35.39 -42.42 19.13
CA MET A 1 34.62 -41.25 18.69
C MET A 1 35.59 -40.23 18.13
N VAL A 2 35.61 -40.04 16.80
CA VAL A 2 36.43 -39.00 16.18
C VAL A 2 35.59 -37.71 16.19
N GLU A 3 36.01 -36.69 16.93
CA GLU A 3 35.47 -35.34 16.81
C GLU A 3 35.82 -34.83 15.40
N ILE A 4 34.89 -34.98 14.46
CA ILE A 4 35.00 -34.29 13.17
C ILE A 4 34.68 -32.82 13.45
N ARG A 5 35.74 -32.04 13.71
CA ARG A 5 35.62 -30.58 13.84
C ARG A 5 35.10 -30.03 12.51
N ALA A 6 33.99 -29.29 12.56
CA ALA A 6 33.48 -28.56 11.42
C ALA A 6 34.60 -27.68 10.84
N GLN A 7 35.01 -27.96 9.60
CA GLN A 7 35.99 -27.14 8.92
C GLN A 7 35.26 -26.01 8.21
N ILE A 8 35.57 -24.77 8.61
CA ILE A 8 35.14 -23.59 7.88
C ILE A 8 36.05 -23.42 6.65
N ARG A 9 35.44 -23.26 5.49
CA ARG A 9 36.12 -22.96 4.22
C ARG A 9 35.75 -21.56 3.78
N THR A 10 36.76 -20.75 3.48
CA THR A 10 36.57 -19.39 2.99
C THR A 10 36.75 -19.34 1.49
N PHE A 11 35.73 -18.85 0.78
CA PHE A 11 35.80 -18.56 -0.65
C PHE A 11 35.95 -17.05 -0.80
N ASP A 12 37.11 -16.60 -1.23
CA ASP A 12 37.39 -15.19 -1.49
C ASP A 12 37.25 -14.89 -2.99
N PRO A 13 36.41 -13.93 -3.42
CA PRO A 13 36.27 -13.56 -4.84
C PRO A 13 37.63 -13.16 -5.46
N ARG A 14 38.53 -12.64 -4.60
CA ARG A 14 39.97 -12.39 -4.78
C ARG A 14 40.65 -13.45 -5.65
N HIS A 15 40.48 -14.69 -5.21
CA HIS A 15 41.18 -15.86 -5.73
C HIS A 15 40.63 -16.33 -7.08
N TYR A 16 39.49 -15.80 -7.51
CA TYR A 16 38.84 -16.11 -8.78
C TYR A 16 38.92 -14.95 -9.78
N GLY A 17 39.78 -13.95 -9.51
CA GLY A 17 39.95 -12.78 -10.38
C GLY A 17 38.81 -11.77 -10.31
N LEU A 18 37.98 -11.84 -9.28
CA LEU A 18 36.85 -10.93 -9.07
C LEU A 18 37.25 -9.82 -8.09
N ALA A 19 37.58 -8.64 -8.61
CA ALA A 19 37.99 -7.48 -7.81
C ALA A 19 36.84 -6.47 -7.65
N PHE A 20 35.80 -6.84 -6.92
CA PHE A 20 34.70 -5.93 -6.58
C PHE A 20 35.02 -5.18 -5.27
N PRO A 21 34.83 -3.85 -5.21
CA PRO A 21 35.22 -3.05 -4.05
C PRO A 21 34.47 -3.39 -2.75
N ASP A 22 33.25 -3.96 -2.85
CA ASP A 22 32.36 -4.15 -1.70
C ASP A 22 32.01 -5.61 -1.38
N VAL A 23 32.64 -6.59 -2.06
CA VAL A 23 32.25 -8.01 -1.91
C VAL A 23 33.05 -8.71 -0.81
N GLN A 24 32.32 -9.29 0.14
CA GLN A 24 32.90 -10.04 1.25
C GLN A 24 33.10 -11.53 0.90
N PRO A 25 34.16 -12.19 1.44
CA PRO A 25 34.35 -13.62 1.30
C PRO A 25 33.15 -14.43 1.80
N TYR A 26 32.83 -15.53 1.12
CA TYR A 26 31.79 -16.47 1.54
C TYR A 26 32.38 -17.49 2.51
N LEU A 27 31.82 -17.57 3.72
CA LEU A 27 32.22 -18.55 4.73
C LEU A 27 31.29 -19.76 4.65
N TYR A 28 31.83 -20.88 4.20
CA TYR A 28 31.11 -22.15 4.18
C TYR A 28 31.48 -22.98 5.41
N GLU A 29 30.51 -23.20 6.29
CA GLU A 29 30.65 -24.14 7.40
C GLU A 29 30.10 -25.50 6.97
N CYS A 30 30.98 -26.51 6.88
CA CYS A 30 30.58 -27.86 6.53
C CYS A 30 29.91 -28.53 7.76
N ALA A 31 28.62 -28.24 7.97
CA ALA A 31 27.85 -28.73 9.12
C ALA A 31 27.44 -30.22 9.03
N ARG A 32 27.69 -30.91 7.89
CA ARG A 32 27.36 -32.33 7.70
C ARG A 32 28.62 -33.21 7.69
N PRO A 33 28.63 -34.37 8.39
CA PRO A 33 29.65 -35.40 8.19
C PRO A 33 29.61 -35.92 6.74
N PRO A 34 30.76 -36.33 6.15
CA PRO A 34 30.93 -36.31 4.71
C PRO A 34 30.73 -37.70 4.13
N PHE A 35 29.52 -38.06 3.70
CA PHE A 35 29.38 -38.93 2.53
C PHE A 35 28.08 -38.52 1.85
N ALA A 36 28.20 -37.71 0.80
CA ALA A 36 27.22 -37.80 -0.27
C ALA A 36 27.23 -39.27 -0.71
N THR A 37 26.12 -39.96 -0.50
CA THR A 37 25.98 -41.40 -0.73
C THR A 37 26.01 -41.73 -2.22
N SER A 38 25.86 -40.71 -3.07
CA SER A 38 25.95 -40.81 -4.51
C SER A 38 26.71 -39.64 -5.16
N PRO A 39 27.23 -39.84 -6.39
CA PRO A 39 27.77 -38.76 -7.21
C PRO A 39 26.75 -37.63 -7.46
N GLU A 40 25.46 -37.95 -7.52
CA GLU A 40 24.38 -36.98 -7.72
C GLU A 40 24.19 -36.07 -6.51
N GLU A 41 24.19 -36.63 -5.29
CA GLU A 41 24.17 -35.83 -4.05
C GLU A 41 25.38 -34.91 -3.95
N THR A 42 26.55 -35.39 -4.38
CA THR A 42 27.78 -34.59 -4.42
C THR A 42 27.61 -33.41 -5.38
N LEU A 43 27.09 -33.68 -6.58
CA LEU A 43 26.85 -32.65 -7.59
C LEU A 43 25.84 -31.61 -7.11
N ASN A 44 24.74 -32.05 -6.49
CA ASN A 44 23.71 -31.16 -5.94
C ASN A 44 24.25 -30.29 -4.80
N ALA A 45 25.08 -30.86 -3.93
CA ALA A 45 25.74 -30.12 -2.86
C ALA A 45 26.70 -29.05 -3.44
N VAL A 46 27.53 -29.41 -4.42
CA VAL A 46 28.44 -28.48 -5.11
C VAL A 46 27.63 -27.36 -5.77
N GLN A 47 26.58 -27.68 -6.54
CA GLN A 47 25.73 -26.69 -7.18
C GLN A 47 25.10 -25.72 -6.18
N THR A 48 24.62 -26.23 -5.05
CA THR A 48 24.04 -25.41 -3.98
C THR A 48 25.06 -24.45 -3.39
N ILE A 49 26.25 -24.94 -3.04
CA ILE A 49 27.34 -24.13 -2.48
C ILE A 49 27.77 -23.06 -3.48
N THR A 50 28.06 -23.45 -4.73
CA THR A 50 28.47 -22.53 -5.79
C THR A 50 27.39 -21.47 -6.05
N THR A 51 26.10 -21.85 -6.04
CA THR A 51 25.02 -20.87 -6.23
C THR A 51 24.95 -19.87 -5.07
N ASN A 52 25.14 -20.31 -3.83
CA ASN A 52 25.15 -19.40 -2.67
C ASN A 52 26.34 -18.44 -2.71
N ILE A 53 27.51 -18.92 -3.12
CA ILE A 53 28.70 -18.08 -3.36
C ILE A 53 28.38 -17.01 -4.41
N ILE A 54 27.83 -17.40 -5.56
CA ILE A 54 27.48 -16.46 -6.64
C ILE A 54 26.40 -15.46 -6.18
N ILE A 55 25.39 -15.91 -5.44
CA ILE A 55 24.36 -15.02 -4.88
C ILE A 55 24.99 -13.99 -3.93
N GLN A 56 25.90 -14.41 -3.05
CA GLN A 56 26.56 -13.47 -2.14
C GLN A 56 27.46 -12.48 -2.89
N TRP A 57 28.25 -12.95 -3.85
CA TRP A 57 29.22 -12.09 -4.54
C TRP A 57 28.58 -11.14 -5.56
N PHE A 58 27.57 -11.61 -6.29
CA PHE A 58 26.98 -10.87 -7.39
C PHE A 58 25.59 -10.32 -7.08
N ASN A 59 25.02 -10.66 -5.93
CA ASN A 59 23.62 -10.40 -5.60
C ASN A 59 22.70 -10.89 -6.73
N PHE A 60 22.97 -12.09 -7.25
CA PHE A 60 22.26 -12.68 -8.38
C PHE A 60 22.30 -14.22 -8.33
N PRO A 61 21.19 -14.93 -8.62
CA PRO A 61 19.84 -14.42 -8.86
C PRO A 61 19.11 -14.06 -7.55
N VAL A 62 18.57 -12.84 -7.44
CA VAL A 62 17.80 -12.40 -6.25
C VAL A 62 16.38 -12.95 -6.24
N ASN A 63 15.80 -13.25 -7.41
CA ASN A 63 14.42 -13.74 -7.52
C ASN A 63 14.39 -15.21 -7.95
N THR A 64 13.45 -15.97 -7.37
CA THR A 64 13.16 -17.36 -7.74
C THR A 64 12.86 -17.50 -9.24
N LEU A 65 12.29 -16.46 -9.84
CA LEU A 65 11.99 -16.45 -11.27
C LEU A 65 13.26 -16.57 -12.15
N SER A 66 14.35 -15.86 -11.84
CA SER A 66 15.59 -15.98 -12.64
C SER A 66 16.22 -17.36 -12.53
N ARG A 67 16.10 -18.02 -11.35
CA ARG A 67 16.51 -19.42 -11.20
C ARG A 67 15.67 -20.35 -12.07
N GLN A 68 14.35 -20.22 -12.01
CA GLN A 68 13.43 -21.01 -12.83
C GLN A 68 13.66 -20.77 -14.32
N GLN A 69 13.95 -19.53 -14.71
CA GLN A 69 14.31 -19.13 -16.07
C GLN A 69 15.64 -19.74 -16.53
N ALA A 70 16.67 -19.70 -15.69
CA ALA A 70 17.95 -20.34 -15.97
C ALA A 70 17.79 -21.87 -16.10
N TRP A 71 16.98 -22.48 -15.23
CA TRP A 71 16.67 -23.91 -15.30
C TRP A 71 15.92 -24.26 -16.59
N PHE A 72 14.92 -23.46 -16.97
CA PHE A 72 14.19 -23.64 -18.22
C PHE A 72 15.12 -23.59 -19.45
N VAL A 73 16.02 -22.61 -19.50
CA VAL A 73 17.05 -22.51 -20.56
C VAL A 73 17.98 -23.71 -20.51
N HIS A 74 18.43 -24.14 -19.33
CA HIS A 74 19.30 -25.30 -19.18
C HIS A 74 18.64 -26.59 -19.72
N VAL A 75 17.38 -26.83 -19.37
CA VAL A 75 16.62 -27.99 -19.87
C VAL A 75 16.47 -27.94 -21.38
N LEU A 76 16.14 -26.78 -21.96
CA LEU A 76 16.04 -26.60 -23.40
C LEU A 76 17.36 -26.87 -24.12
N LEU A 77 18.47 -26.32 -23.61
CA LEU A 77 19.80 -26.54 -24.16
C LEU A 77 20.20 -28.02 -24.12
N LYS A 78 19.87 -28.72 -23.04
CA LYS A 78 20.20 -30.15 -22.86
C LYS A 78 19.34 -31.07 -23.73
N THR A 79 18.07 -30.73 -23.95
CA THR A 79 17.09 -31.63 -24.59
C THR A 79 16.91 -31.35 -26.08
N VAL A 80 16.86 -30.08 -26.47
CA VAL A 80 16.58 -29.65 -27.85
C VAL A 80 17.82 -29.09 -28.54
N GLY A 81 18.73 -28.49 -27.76
CA GLY A 81 19.94 -27.85 -28.26
C GLY A 81 19.82 -26.33 -28.39
N SER A 82 20.93 -25.67 -28.72
CA SER A 82 21.05 -24.21 -28.72
C SER A 82 20.13 -23.49 -29.71
N ASN A 83 19.80 -24.13 -30.84
CA ASN A 83 18.91 -23.55 -31.86
C ASN A 83 17.49 -23.29 -31.33
N ALA A 84 17.06 -23.99 -30.28
CA ALA A 84 15.75 -23.75 -29.65
C ALA A 84 15.62 -22.34 -29.06
N LEU A 85 16.74 -21.72 -28.65
CA LEU A 85 16.73 -20.36 -28.09
C LEU A 85 16.44 -19.28 -29.14
N LEU A 86 16.45 -19.63 -30.43
CA LEU A 86 16.11 -18.73 -31.53
C LEU A 86 14.60 -18.68 -31.80
N LEU A 87 13.80 -19.53 -31.17
CA LEU A 87 12.36 -19.59 -31.37
C LEU A 87 11.64 -18.52 -30.53
N ASP A 88 10.73 -17.77 -31.15
CA ASP A 88 9.95 -16.73 -30.47
C ASP A 88 9.09 -17.31 -29.33
N GLU A 89 8.61 -18.54 -29.49
CA GLU A 89 7.83 -19.25 -28.48
C GLU A 89 8.66 -19.54 -27.23
N VAL A 90 9.94 -19.88 -27.39
CA VAL A 90 10.87 -20.13 -26.27
C VAL A 90 11.15 -18.82 -25.53
N TRP A 91 11.28 -17.70 -26.24
CA TRP A 91 11.44 -16.40 -25.61
C TRP A 91 10.18 -15.94 -24.87
N SER A 92 9.01 -16.13 -25.49
CA SER A 92 7.71 -15.87 -24.86
C SER A 92 7.50 -16.71 -23.60
N ALA A 93 7.87 -18.01 -23.66
CA ALA A 93 7.86 -18.93 -22.54
C ALA A 93 8.86 -18.48 -21.45
N TYR A 94 10.07 -18.06 -21.79
CA TYR A 94 11.07 -17.55 -20.85
C TYR A 94 10.57 -16.30 -20.10
N ILE A 95 10.03 -15.32 -20.81
CA ILE A 95 9.50 -14.07 -20.20
C ILE A 95 8.30 -14.37 -19.31
N SER A 96 7.43 -15.29 -19.74
CA SER A 96 6.17 -15.61 -19.07
C SER A 96 6.18 -17.02 -18.45
N LEU A 97 7.32 -17.41 -17.87
CA LEU A 97 7.59 -18.80 -17.45
C LEU A 97 6.51 -19.40 -16.56
N ARG A 98 6.06 -18.64 -15.55
CA ARG A 98 5.00 -19.07 -14.64
C ARG A 98 3.66 -19.33 -15.34
N LYS A 99 3.36 -18.59 -16.40
CA LYS A 99 2.09 -18.72 -17.12
C LYS A 99 2.16 -19.84 -18.16
N ASN A 100 3.25 -19.89 -18.92
CA ASN A 100 3.35 -20.68 -20.14
C ASN A 100 4.00 -22.05 -19.94
N VAL A 101 4.86 -22.21 -18.93
CA VAL A 101 5.66 -23.44 -18.73
C VAL A 101 5.26 -24.15 -17.46
N LEU A 102 5.22 -23.43 -16.33
CA LEU A 102 4.89 -24.01 -15.03
C LEU A 102 3.38 -24.25 -14.85
N GLY A 103 2.57 -23.80 -15.82
CA GLY A 103 1.13 -23.72 -15.71
C GLY A 103 0.68 -22.67 -14.69
N ALA A 104 -0.50 -22.08 -14.89
CA ALA A 104 -1.19 -21.48 -13.76
C ALA A 104 -1.38 -22.60 -12.73
N LEU A 105 -0.70 -22.53 -11.58
CA LEU A 105 -0.90 -23.47 -10.46
C LEU A 105 -2.40 -23.72 -10.35
N LYS A 106 -2.86 -24.90 -10.80
CA LYS A 106 -4.26 -25.27 -10.67
C LYS A 106 -4.54 -25.19 -9.18
N ARG A 107 -5.61 -24.49 -8.81
CA ARG A 107 -6.02 -24.36 -7.41
C ARG A 107 -6.02 -25.75 -6.80
N LYS A 108 -5.42 -25.87 -5.61
CA LYS A 108 -5.29 -27.10 -4.82
C LYS A 108 -6.63 -27.70 -4.37
N ASP A 109 -7.75 -27.27 -4.95
CA ASP A 109 -9.09 -27.69 -4.58
C ASP A 109 -9.57 -28.93 -5.36
N GLU A 110 -8.80 -29.44 -6.35
CA GLU A 110 -9.22 -30.56 -7.21
C GLU A 110 -8.26 -31.76 -7.26
N ILE A 111 -7.11 -31.74 -6.58
CA ILE A 111 -6.20 -32.89 -6.53
C ILE A 111 -5.97 -33.24 -5.07
N GLY A 112 -6.36 -34.46 -4.73
CA GLY A 112 -6.27 -35.03 -3.39
C GLY A 112 -4.88 -34.89 -2.79
N GLU A 113 -4.87 -34.82 -1.47
CA GLU A 113 -3.72 -34.71 -0.58
C GLU A 113 -2.67 -35.81 -0.89
N GLU A 114 -1.67 -35.47 -1.69
CA GLU A 114 -0.36 -36.11 -1.63
C GLU A 114 0.67 -35.12 -1.11
N ASN A 115 1.37 -35.58 -0.07
CA ASN A 115 2.34 -34.84 0.72
C ASN A 115 3.64 -34.64 -0.07
N ASP A 116 3.71 -33.60 -0.89
CA ASP A 116 4.99 -32.96 -1.23
C ASP A 116 5.27 -31.84 -0.23
N GLU A 117 5.66 -32.26 0.98
CA GLU A 117 6.39 -31.44 1.95
C GLU A 117 7.86 -31.44 1.56
N ASP A 118 8.23 -30.67 0.54
CA ASP A 118 9.46 -29.86 0.55
C ASP A 118 9.70 -29.22 -0.82
N ASN A 119 10.28 -28.02 -0.77
CA ASN A 119 11.13 -27.45 -1.83
C ASN A 119 10.55 -26.43 -2.83
N ASP A 120 9.64 -25.57 -2.37
CA ASP A 120 9.58 -24.18 -2.86
C ASP A 120 8.92 -23.32 -1.78
N ASN A 121 9.71 -22.73 -0.87
CA ASN A 121 9.17 -22.05 0.31
C ASN A 121 8.76 -20.59 -0.02
N PRO A 122 7.47 -20.28 -0.27
CA PRO A 122 7.00 -18.92 -0.52
C PRO A 122 7.31 -17.95 0.65
N LEU A 123 7.67 -18.46 1.82
CA LEU A 123 8.06 -17.65 2.98
C LEU A 123 9.36 -16.87 2.72
N VAL A 124 10.35 -17.42 2.00
CA VAL A 124 11.65 -16.73 1.83
C VAL A 124 11.53 -15.47 0.96
N ALA A 125 10.74 -15.53 -0.12
CA ALA A 125 10.46 -14.35 -0.94
C ALA A 125 9.65 -13.29 -0.17
N SER A 126 8.82 -13.71 0.79
CA SER A 126 8.08 -12.80 1.66
C SER A 126 9.00 -12.10 2.67
N GLU A 127 10.03 -12.77 3.21
CA GLU A 127 10.96 -12.20 4.18
C GLU A 127 11.74 -10.99 3.62
N GLN A 128 12.21 -11.06 2.38
CA GLN A 128 12.90 -9.94 1.74
C GLN A 128 11.97 -8.72 1.54
N LEU A 129 10.71 -8.97 1.18
CA LEU A 129 9.72 -7.90 0.99
C LEU A 129 9.32 -7.27 2.32
N LEU A 130 9.17 -8.09 3.37
CA LEU A 130 8.95 -7.63 4.73
C LEU A 130 10.11 -6.77 5.25
N ALA A 131 11.36 -7.21 5.03
CA ALA A 131 12.55 -6.44 5.37
C ALA A 131 12.57 -5.07 4.66
N ARG A 132 12.10 -5.00 3.41
CA ARG A 132 11.98 -3.73 2.68
C ARG A 132 10.88 -2.83 3.20
N PHE A 133 9.75 -3.39 3.63
CA PHE A 133 8.72 -2.62 4.30
C PHE A 133 9.25 -1.97 5.58
N LEU A 134 10.09 -2.68 6.33
CA LEU A 134 10.79 -2.13 7.49
C LEU A 134 11.76 -1.01 7.12
N VAL A 135 12.55 -1.17 6.05
CA VAL A 135 13.42 -0.08 5.53
C VAL A 135 12.58 1.15 5.16
N PHE A 136 11.45 0.96 4.45
CA PHE A 136 10.53 2.05 4.12
C PHE A 136 10.05 2.81 5.36
N LEU A 137 9.67 2.10 6.42
CA LEU A 137 9.27 2.73 7.69
C LEU A 137 10.43 3.44 8.39
N ARG A 138 11.61 2.83 8.44
CA ARG A 138 12.80 3.43 9.09
C ARG A 138 13.27 4.68 8.37
N ASP A 139 13.32 4.65 7.05
CA ASP A 139 13.68 5.82 6.22
C ASP A 139 12.69 6.97 6.40
N ALA A 140 11.40 6.67 6.50
CA ALA A 140 10.39 7.67 6.80
C ALA A 140 10.51 8.22 8.23
N ALA A 141 10.87 7.39 9.21
CA ALA A 141 10.97 7.82 10.60
C ALA A 141 12.20 8.68 10.84
N ALA A 142 13.27 8.49 10.06
CA ALA A 142 14.46 9.33 10.10
C ALA A 142 14.15 10.82 9.80
N LEU A 143 13.02 11.15 9.14
CA LEU A 143 12.57 12.53 8.95
C LEU A 143 12.17 13.26 10.24
N GLN A 144 11.95 12.55 11.34
CA GLN A 144 11.70 13.20 12.63
C GLN A 144 12.96 13.82 13.24
N GLY A 145 14.16 13.49 12.74
CA GLY A 145 15.44 14.03 13.20
C GLY A 145 16.03 15.09 12.27
N SER A 146 17.09 15.75 12.72
CA SER A 146 17.89 16.66 11.88
C SER A 146 18.63 15.86 10.80
N MET A 147 18.07 15.80 9.59
CA MET A 147 18.72 15.18 8.44
C MET A 147 19.49 16.20 7.60
N GLN A 148 20.79 15.96 7.44
CA GLN A 148 21.65 16.78 6.58
C GLN A 148 21.55 16.39 5.10
N HIS A 149 21.32 15.11 4.81
CA HIS A 149 21.37 14.56 3.45
C HIS A 149 20.21 13.58 3.18
N PRO A 150 19.00 14.08 2.87
CA PRO A 150 17.86 13.23 2.58
C PRO A 150 18.08 12.44 1.28
N ASN A 151 17.79 11.14 1.31
CA ASN A 151 17.80 10.29 0.12
C ASN A 151 16.63 10.60 -0.83
N GLU A 152 16.63 10.05 -2.06
CA GLU A 152 15.58 10.30 -3.07
C GLU A 152 14.16 10.05 -2.54
N PHE A 153 13.97 8.99 -1.74
CA PHE A 153 12.67 8.69 -1.14
C PHE A 153 12.27 9.73 -0.07
N GLN A 154 13.21 10.15 0.78
CA GLN A 154 12.98 11.16 1.81
C GLN A 154 12.70 12.54 1.21
N GLN A 155 13.35 12.91 0.11
CA GLN A 155 13.03 14.13 -0.63
C GLN A 155 11.57 14.12 -1.11
N HIS A 156 11.13 13.01 -1.71
CA HIS A 156 9.72 12.87 -2.09
C HIS A 156 8.77 12.94 -0.90
N LEU A 157 9.13 12.34 0.25
CA LEU A 157 8.33 12.44 1.47
C LEU A 157 8.18 13.90 1.90
N MET A 158 9.28 14.68 1.94
CA MET A 158 9.26 16.10 2.31
C MET A 158 8.38 16.94 1.38
N GLU A 159 8.43 16.68 0.07
CA GLU A 159 7.60 17.39 -0.92
C GLU A 159 6.10 17.06 -0.81
N ARG A 160 5.75 15.86 -0.31
CA ARG A 160 4.40 15.30 -0.42
C ARG A 160 3.97 14.54 0.83
N MET A 161 4.22 15.12 2.00
CA MET A 161 4.04 14.41 3.27
C MET A 161 2.62 13.83 3.44
N ASP A 162 1.55 14.63 3.26
CA ASP A 162 0.18 14.11 3.37
C ASP A 162 -0.14 12.99 2.36
N TYR A 163 0.54 13.00 1.21
CA TYR A 163 0.28 12.05 0.14
C TYR A 163 1.00 10.70 0.36
N ILE A 164 2.20 10.67 0.93
CA ILE A 164 3.01 9.44 1.03
C ILE A 164 3.67 9.14 2.38
N TYR A 165 3.56 10.03 3.37
CA TYR A 165 4.14 9.78 4.69
C TYR A 165 3.36 8.66 5.41
N PRO A 166 4.02 7.59 5.89
CA PRO A 166 3.33 6.42 6.46
C PRO A 166 2.82 6.64 7.89
N PHE A 167 3.29 7.68 8.57
CA PHE A 167 2.91 7.98 9.96
C PHE A 167 1.86 9.08 9.97
N ARG A 168 0.61 8.63 10.06
CA ARG A 168 -0.58 9.48 9.90
C ARG A 168 -0.61 10.68 10.82
N GLU A 169 -0.35 10.49 12.13
CA GLU A 169 -0.41 11.59 13.10
C GLU A 169 0.68 12.64 12.86
N LEU A 170 1.74 12.31 12.14
CA LEU A 170 2.85 13.22 11.82
C LEU A 170 2.68 13.94 10.47
N ALA A 171 1.61 13.66 9.72
CA ALA A 171 1.36 14.32 8.44
C ALA A 171 0.94 15.79 8.65
N PRO A 172 1.34 16.75 7.79
CA PRO A 172 1.09 18.18 8.00
C PRO A 172 -0.39 18.54 8.21
N SER A 173 -1.28 18.06 7.33
CA SER A 173 -2.71 18.32 7.47
C SER A 173 -3.26 17.78 8.78
N ARG A 174 -2.69 16.68 9.29
CA ARG A 174 -3.10 16.08 10.56
C ARG A 174 -2.58 16.88 11.75
N GLN A 175 -1.31 17.23 11.77
CA GLN A 175 -0.69 18.09 12.78
C GLN A 175 -1.42 19.43 12.91
N ARG A 176 -1.77 20.06 11.80
CA ARG A 176 -2.56 21.30 11.79
C ARG A 176 -3.94 21.11 12.46
N SER A 177 -4.63 20.03 12.17
CA SER A 177 -5.94 19.71 12.78
C SER A 177 -5.89 19.40 14.29
N LEU A 178 -4.69 19.16 14.84
CA LEU A 178 -4.47 18.90 16.28
C LEU A 178 -4.16 20.17 17.07
N GLN A 179 -4.02 21.33 16.41
CA GLN A 179 -3.78 22.59 17.09
C GLN A 179 -4.98 23.05 17.93
N SER A 180 -4.78 24.09 18.76
CA SER A 180 -5.79 24.58 19.70
C SER A 180 -7.04 25.17 19.05
N ASP A 181 -7.04 25.40 17.74
CA ASP A 181 -8.15 25.81 16.89
C ASP A 181 -8.62 24.67 15.96
N GLY A 182 -8.23 23.43 16.26
CA GLY A 182 -8.65 22.22 15.56
C GLY A 182 -9.77 21.46 16.28
N PRO A 183 -10.45 20.54 15.59
CA PRO A 183 -11.61 19.82 16.16
C PRO A 183 -11.22 18.62 17.02
N PHE A 184 -9.94 18.22 17.02
CA PHE A 184 -9.49 16.96 17.59
C PHE A 184 -8.82 17.09 18.96
N THR A 185 -9.39 17.92 19.83
CA THR A 185 -9.09 17.87 21.27
C THR A 185 -10.05 16.91 21.98
N PRO A 186 -9.68 16.32 23.14
CA PRO A 186 -10.57 15.44 23.90
C PRO A 186 -11.92 16.08 24.24
N GLU A 187 -11.95 17.38 24.48
CA GLU A 187 -13.14 18.16 24.85
C GLU A 187 -14.05 18.37 23.63
N ARG A 188 -13.48 18.80 22.50
CA ARG A 188 -14.25 19.14 21.29
C ARG A 188 -14.73 17.90 20.54
N ALA A 189 -13.96 16.83 20.50
CA ALA A 189 -14.30 15.63 19.72
C ALA A 189 -15.62 14.94 20.15
N ARG A 190 -16.13 15.30 21.33
CA ARG A 190 -17.38 14.77 21.90
C ARG A 190 -18.59 15.68 21.68
N THR A 191 -18.41 16.87 21.10
CA THR A 191 -19.50 17.82 20.84
C THR A 191 -20.00 17.72 19.40
N ASP A 192 -21.21 18.21 19.15
CA ASP A 192 -21.76 18.30 17.79
C ASP A 192 -20.89 19.27 16.95
N ALA A 193 -20.42 20.38 17.54
CA ALA A 193 -19.47 21.31 16.91
C ALA A 193 -18.16 20.63 16.46
N GLY A 194 -17.55 19.80 17.32
CA GLY A 194 -16.32 19.09 16.97
C GLY A 194 -16.53 18.02 15.91
N MET A 195 -17.69 17.33 15.91
CA MET A 195 -18.04 16.40 14.85
C MET A 195 -18.29 17.12 13.52
N PHE A 196 -19.04 18.22 13.51
CA PHE A 196 -19.25 19.07 12.33
C PHE A 196 -17.91 19.52 11.75
N SER A 197 -17.06 20.13 12.57
CA SER A 197 -15.73 20.60 12.19
C SER A 197 -14.82 19.47 11.69
N GLY A 198 -14.83 18.31 12.35
CA GLY A 198 -14.08 17.13 11.91
C GLY A 198 -14.56 16.58 10.56
N ALA A 199 -15.87 16.61 10.32
CA ALA A 199 -16.48 16.22 9.05
C ALA A 199 -16.19 17.24 7.93
N VAL A 200 -16.20 18.55 8.22
CA VAL A 200 -15.75 19.60 7.28
C VAL A 200 -14.28 19.41 6.95
N TYR A 201 -13.42 19.18 7.94
CA TYR A 201 -12.02 18.88 7.74
C TYR A 201 -11.82 17.69 6.80
N ARG A 202 -12.32 16.50 7.13
CA ARG A 202 -12.13 15.32 6.28
C ARG A 202 -12.87 15.40 4.96
N GLY A 203 -14.11 15.87 4.98
CA GLY A 203 -15.03 15.86 3.86
C GLY A 203 -14.80 16.96 2.85
N ILE A 204 -14.23 18.10 3.25
CA ILE A 204 -14.19 19.33 2.43
C ILE A 204 -12.78 19.92 2.37
N THR A 205 -12.18 20.29 3.50
CA THR A 205 -10.98 21.13 3.53
C THR A 205 -9.66 20.37 3.63
N PHE A 206 -9.68 19.03 3.78
CA PHE A 206 -8.46 18.22 3.92
C PHE A 206 -7.46 18.48 2.79
N GLY A 207 -6.24 18.90 3.15
CA GLY A 207 -5.13 19.12 2.25
C GLY A 207 -5.21 20.41 1.42
N THR A 208 -6.10 21.34 1.77
CA THR A 208 -6.23 22.62 1.07
C THR A 208 -5.51 23.74 1.79
N GLU A 209 -5.19 24.81 1.08
CA GLU A 209 -4.55 26.02 1.64
C GLU A 209 -5.40 26.63 2.77
N PHE A 210 -6.72 26.72 2.58
CA PHE A 210 -7.66 27.16 3.60
C PHE A 210 -7.49 26.42 4.94
N GLN A 211 -7.27 25.11 4.91
CA GLN A 211 -7.11 24.28 6.11
C GLN A 211 -5.79 24.56 6.85
N PHE A 212 -4.76 25.01 6.14
CA PHE A 212 -3.47 25.33 6.74
C PHE A 212 -3.44 26.72 7.38
N GLU A 213 -4.12 27.69 6.77
CA GLU A 213 -4.01 29.10 7.16
C GLU A 213 -5.11 29.58 8.11
N TYR A 214 -6.30 28.96 8.07
CA TYR A 214 -7.47 29.40 8.83
C TYR A 214 -7.91 28.39 9.87
N SER A 215 -8.80 28.79 10.79
CA SER A 215 -9.35 27.93 11.84
C SER A 215 -9.91 26.62 11.28
N ASN A 216 -9.71 25.52 12.00
CA ASN A 216 -10.28 24.20 11.67
C ASN A 216 -11.42 23.78 12.59
N PHE A 217 -11.78 24.63 13.55
CA PHE A 217 -12.88 24.45 14.47
C PHE A 217 -13.89 25.57 14.27
N PHE A 218 -15.15 25.17 14.17
CA PHE A 218 -16.33 25.99 13.97
C PHE A 218 -17.41 25.44 14.90
N GLU A 219 -17.99 26.32 15.71
CA GLU A 219 -19.09 25.97 16.61
C GLU A 219 -20.35 25.59 15.80
N ASP A 220 -20.58 26.30 14.70
CA ASP A 220 -21.73 26.14 13.82
C ASP A 220 -21.41 26.53 12.36
N ILE A 221 -22.45 26.54 11.52
CA ILE A 221 -22.33 26.87 10.10
C ILE A 221 -22.13 28.38 9.87
N GLU A 222 -22.63 29.21 10.77
CA GLU A 222 -22.47 30.66 10.76
C GLU A 222 -20.99 31.04 10.95
N GLU A 223 -20.31 30.44 11.93
CA GLU A 223 -18.88 30.64 12.14
C GLU A 223 -18.05 30.13 10.96
N PHE A 224 -18.36 28.94 10.42
CA PHE A 224 -17.70 28.44 9.21
C PHE A 224 -17.83 29.43 8.04
N ASN A 225 -19.03 29.97 7.81
CA ASN A 225 -19.28 30.95 6.76
C ASN A 225 -18.56 32.28 7.01
N ALA A 226 -18.44 32.72 8.26
CA ALA A 226 -17.68 33.90 8.63
C ALA A 226 -16.17 33.72 8.33
N VAL A 227 -15.58 32.60 8.72
CA VAL A 227 -14.16 32.29 8.44
C VAL A 227 -13.92 32.15 6.93
N LYS A 228 -14.83 31.47 6.20
CA LYS A 228 -14.77 31.37 4.74
C LYS A 228 -14.80 32.75 4.07
N LYS A 229 -15.67 33.65 4.54
CA LYS A 229 -15.78 35.02 4.04
C LYS A 229 -14.49 35.79 4.28
N GLN A 230 -13.97 35.75 5.51
CA GLN A 230 -12.70 36.38 5.86
C GLN A 230 -11.56 35.87 4.97
N ALA A 231 -11.43 34.55 4.79
CA ALA A 231 -10.42 33.96 3.91
C ALA A 231 -10.56 34.42 2.46
N THR A 232 -11.79 34.60 1.99
CA THR A 232 -12.05 35.13 0.64
C THR A 232 -11.58 36.57 0.50
N GLU A 233 -11.88 37.42 1.48
CA GLU A 233 -11.49 38.84 1.49
C GLU A 233 -9.97 38.99 1.51
N ILE A 234 -9.26 38.25 2.38
CA ILE A 234 -7.80 38.24 2.45
C ILE A 234 -7.18 37.75 1.14
N TYR A 235 -7.66 36.62 0.61
CA TYR A 235 -7.15 36.09 -0.65
C TYR A 235 -7.32 37.09 -1.81
N MET A 236 -8.47 37.76 -1.89
CA MET A 236 -8.75 38.77 -2.92
C MET A 236 -7.86 40.00 -2.78
N GLU A 237 -7.55 40.43 -1.55
CA GLU A 237 -6.62 41.54 -1.29
C GLU A 237 -5.20 41.20 -1.77
N GLU A 238 -4.72 39.99 -1.46
CA GLU A 238 -3.35 39.56 -1.78
C GLU A 238 -3.17 39.18 -3.27
N ASN A 239 -4.19 38.61 -3.91
CA ASN A 239 -4.10 38.02 -5.25
C ASN A 239 -4.90 38.77 -6.33
N LEU A 240 -5.67 39.79 -5.95
CA LEU A 240 -6.52 40.59 -6.86
C LEU A 240 -7.52 39.76 -7.69
N CYS A 241 -7.88 38.57 -7.21
CA CYS A 241 -8.84 37.67 -7.86
C CYS A 241 -9.58 36.81 -6.83
N ASN A 242 -10.70 36.20 -7.24
CA ASN A 242 -11.44 35.28 -6.38
C ASN A 242 -10.62 34.00 -6.14
N PRO A 243 -10.67 33.41 -4.93
CA PRO A 243 -10.01 32.14 -4.64
C PRO A 243 -10.53 31.03 -5.56
N PRO A 244 -9.65 30.19 -6.12
CA PRO A 244 -10.07 29.05 -6.92
C PRO A 244 -10.72 27.98 -6.05
N ALA A 245 -11.55 27.11 -6.64
CA ALA A 245 -12.32 26.11 -5.87
C ALA A 245 -11.45 25.18 -4.99
N ASN A 246 -10.22 24.87 -5.44
CA ASN A 246 -9.27 24.02 -4.72
C ASN A 246 -8.61 24.71 -3.51
N PHE A 247 -8.73 26.04 -3.37
CA PHE A 247 -8.35 26.74 -2.14
C PHE A 247 -9.17 26.24 -0.94
N PHE A 248 -10.46 25.99 -1.17
CA PHE A 248 -11.39 25.51 -0.14
C PHE A 248 -11.59 23.99 -0.15
N CYS A 249 -11.57 23.36 -1.33
CA CYS A 249 -11.87 21.94 -1.45
C CYS A 249 -11.10 21.25 -2.60
N ASP A 250 -10.15 20.39 -2.25
CA ASP A 250 -9.46 19.55 -3.24
C ASP A 250 -10.29 18.32 -3.61
N SER A 251 -10.96 18.34 -4.77
CA SER A 251 -11.72 17.19 -5.24
C SER A 251 -10.90 15.88 -5.36
N ALA A 252 -9.57 15.94 -5.42
CA ALA A 252 -8.66 14.80 -5.57
C ALA A 252 -7.96 14.36 -4.27
N ALA A 253 -8.33 14.91 -3.12
CA ALA A 253 -7.67 14.65 -1.82
C ALA A 253 -7.45 13.16 -1.48
N PHE A 254 -8.38 12.30 -1.89
CA PHE A 254 -8.33 10.85 -1.61
C PHE A 254 -8.06 9.97 -2.84
N GLY A 255 -7.59 10.55 -3.96
CA GLY A 255 -7.25 9.81 -5.18
C GLY A 255 -7.88 10.43 -6.44
N PRO A 256 -8.60 9.65 -7.29
CA PRO A 256 -9.30 10.21 -8.43
C PRO A 256 -10.27 11.34 -8.01
N PRO A 257 -10.38 12.43 -8.78
CA PRO A 257 -11.27 13.54 -8.46
C PRO A 257 -12.72 13.10 -8.22
N ASN A 258 -13.31 13.56 -7.12
CA ASN A 258 -14.73 13.45 -6.83
C ASN A 258 -15.38 14.84 -6.94
N HIS A 259 -16.00 15.13 -8.07
CA HIS A 259 -16.62 16.43 -8.35
C HIS A 259 -17.86 16.74 -7.49
N GLN A 260 -18.37 15.76 -6.73
CA GLN A 260 -19.42 16.00 -5.74
C GLN A 260 -18.86 16.56 -4.42
N ARG A 261 -17.54 16.44 -4.18
CA ARG A 261 -16.87 17.04 -3.03
C ARG A 261 -16.74 18.54 -3.28
N LYS A 262 -17.52 19.34 -2.55
CA LYS A 262 -17.56 20.81 -2.69
C LYS A 262 -17.77 21.47 -1.34
N ILE A 263 -17.50 22.78 -1.28
CA ILE A 263 -17.61 23.55 -0.04
C ILE A 263 -19.05 23.69 0.47
N GLU A 264 -20.05 23.66 -0.43
CA GLU A 264 -21.47 23.76 -0.08
C GLU A 264 -21.99 22.54 0.71
N LEU A 265 -21.19 21.48 0.83
CA LEU A 265 -21.53 20.34 1.69
C LEU A 265 -21.57 20.74 3.18
N ALA A 266 -20.90 21.83 3.59
CA ALA A 266 -20.89 22.28 4.98
C ALA A 266 -22.31 22.57 5.51
N ASP A 267 -23.14 23.28 4.75
CA ASP A 267 -24.54 23.56 5.13
C ASP A 267 -25.35 22.27 5.32
N ILE A 268 -25.12 21.27 4.45
CA ILE A 268 -25.78 19.97 4.53
C ILE A 268 -25.32 19.20 5.76
N TYR A 269 -24.02 19.23 6.08
CA TYR A 269 -23.45 18.56 7.25
C TYR A 269 -24.03 19.15 8.54
N ALA A 270 -24.05 20.47 8.67
CA ALA A 270 -24.61 21.17 9.83
C ALA A 270 -26.10 20.79 10.04
N LYS A 271 -26.91 20.92 8.98
CA LYS A 271 -28.35 20.57 9.00
C LYS A 271 -28.59 19.12 9.41
N ASN A 272 -27.83 18.18 8.87
CA ASN A 272 -28.01 16.77 9.16
C ASN A 272 -27.59 16.39 10.59
N LEU A 273 -26.57 17.06 11.13
CA LEU A 273 -26.10 16.79 12.49
C LEU A 273 -27.14 17.21 13.53
N THR A 274 -27.83 18.35 13.33
CA THR A 274 -28.96 18.77 14.18
C THR A 274 -30.06 17.70 14.26
N SER A 275 -30.27 16.93 13.18
CA SER A 275 -31.28 15.86 13.14
C SER A 275 -30.82 14.53 13.76
N SER A 276 -29.51 14.35 13.97
CA SER A 276 -28.93 13.13 14.51
C SER A 276 -27.71 13.45 15.38
N SER A 277 -28.00 14.00 16.56
CA SER A 277 -26.98 14.49 17.50
C SER A 277 -25.91 13.43 17.78
N TRP A 278 -24.66 13.82 17.56
CA TRP A 278 -23.48 13.03 17.88
C TRP A 278 -23.28 12.98 19.40
N GLU A 279 -23.51 14.08 20.11
CA GLU A 279 -23.49 14.16 21.57
C GLU A 279 -24.43 13.14 22.23
N ALA A 280 -25.59 12.89 21.63
CA ALA A 280 -26.52 11.88 22.13
C ALA A 280 -25.90 10.48 22.22
N LYS A 281 -24.87 10.16 21.43
CA LYS A 281 -24.14 8.88 21.52
C LYS A 281 -23.26 8.76 22.78
N PHE A 282 -22.95 9.87 23.46
CA PHE A 282 -22.12 9.91 24.66
C PHE A 282 -22.91 9.98 25.97
N LYS A 283 -24.23 10.18 25.93
CA LYS A 283 -25.08 10.40 27.11
C LYS A 283 -24.81 9.45 28.29
N ASN A 284 -24.40 8.21 28.01
CA ASN A 284 -24.00 7.22 29.01
C ASN A 284 -22.73 6.44 28.64
N ARG A 285 -21.85 7.01 27.81
CA ARG A 285 -20.66 6.31 27.30
C ARG A 285 -19.44 7.20 27.40
N ALA A 286 -18.35 6.65 27.95
CA ALA A 286 -17.05 7.32 27.93
C ALA A 286 -16.48 7.39 26.51
N GLN A 287 -16.70 6.33 25.71
CA GLN A 287 -16.21 6.21 24.34
C GLN A 287 -17.24 5.47 23.47
N VAL A 288 -17.29 5.81 22.18
CA VAL A 288 -18.06 5.06 21.18
C VAL A 288 -17.19 3.94 20.58
N PRO A 289 -17.69 2.70 20.44
CA PRO A 289 -16.93 1.64 19.77
C PRO A 289 -16.52 2.00 18.34
N PHE A 290 -15.30 1.64 17.93
CA PHE A 290 -14.75 2.02 16.62
C PHE A 290 -15.66 1.64 15.45
N MET A 291 -16.09 0.38 15.40
CA MET A 291 -16.94 -0.11 14.30
C MET A 291 -18.34 0.52 14.30
N GLU A 292 -18.87 0.92 15.47
CA GLU A 292 -20.15 1.63 15.55
C GLU A 292 -20.03 3.03 14.94
N CYS A 293 -18.97 3.77 15.32
CA CYS A 293 -18.70 5.10 14.76
C CYS A 293 -18.43 5.02 13.25
N TRP A 294 -17.59 4.09 12.81
CA TRP A 294 -17.30 3.93 11.39
C TRP A 294 -18.54 3.54 10.59
N SER A 295 -19.39 2.62 11.09
CA SER A 295 -20.63 2.26 10.41
C SER A 295 -21.56 3.47 10.26
N TRP A 296 -21.70 4.28 11.31
CA TRP A 296 -22.52 5.48 11.28
C TRP A 296 -22.03 6.50 10.25
N LEU A 297 -20.72 6.73 10.17
CA LEU A 297 -20.12 7.63 9.17
C LEU A 297 -20.15 7.05 7.75
N LYS A 298 -19.96 5.73 7.61
CA LYS A 298 -19.92 5.00 6.33
C LYS A 298 -21.25 5.06 5.58
N ASP A 299 -22.37 5.03 6.31
CA ASP A 299 -23.71 5.07 5.73
C ASP A 299 -23.99 6.39 4.98
N GLY A 300 -23.22 7.45 5.26
CA GLY A 300 -23.23 8.70 4.51
C GLY A 300 -24.51 9.52 4.63
N LYS A 301 -25.46 9.11 5.48
CA LYS A 301 -26.73 9.83 5.70
C LYS A 301 -26.49 11.21 6.29
N GLN A 302 -25.61 11.31 7.27
CA GLN A 302 -25.25 12.55 7.93
C GLN A 302 -24.32 13.40 7.08
N PHE A 303 -23.34 12.74 6.45
CA PHE A 303 -22.28 13.40 5.70
C PHE A 303 -22.22 12.84 4.27
N PRO A 304 -23.10 13.34 3.36
CA PRO A 304 -23.08 12.94 1.97
C PRO A 304 -21.69 13.14 1.36
N VAL A 305 -21.30 12.26 0.43
CA VAL A 305 -20.02 12.34 -0.30
C VAL A 305 -18.77 12.03 0.54
N LEU A 306 -18.82 12.04 1.88
CA LEU A 306 -17.71 11.63 2.75
C LEU A 306 -17.25 10.19 2.42
N GLY A 307 -18.22 9.28 2.34
CA GLY A 307 -18.03 7.89 1.92
C GLY A 307 -17.19 7.04 2.88
N PRO A 308 -17.00 5.74 2.56
CA PRO A 308 -16.41 4.78 3.51
C PRO A 308 -14.97 5.09 3.94
N LEU A 309 -14.16 5.63 3.03
CA LEU A 309 -12.75 5.92 3.29
C LEU A 309 -12.57 7.14 4.20
N ALA A 310 -13.19 8.28 3.87
CA ALA A 310 -13.06 9.46 4.72
C ALA A 310 -13.80 9.28 6.05
N GLY A 311 -14.91 8.51 6.07
CA GLY A 311 -15.55 8.06 7.29
C GLY A 311 -14.61 7.25 8.19
N TYR A 312 -13.87 6.28 7.64
CA TYR A 312 -12.82 5.54 8.39
C TYR A 312 -11.75 6.48 8.93
N LEU A 313 -11.26 7.41 8.11
CA LEU A 313 -10.23 8.36 8.54
C LEU A 313 -10.73 9.25 9.68
N LEU A 314 -11.97 9.73 9.62
CA LEU A 314 -12.57 10.51 10.70
C LEU A 314 -12.74 9.67 11.99
N THR A 315 -13.18 8.42 11.88
CA THR A 315 -13.23 7.50 13.03
C THR A 315 -11.84 7.31 13.65
N ALA A 316 -10.79 7.16 12.82
CA ALA A 316 -9.42 7.07 13.29
C ALA A 316 -8.97 8.35 14.03
N ASP A 317 -9.28 9.55 13.51
CA ASP A 317 -8.99 10.81 14.21
C ASP A 317 -9.62 10.85 15.60
N LEU A 318 -10.92 10.53 15.68
CA LEU A 318 -11.68 10.52 16.93
C LEU A 318 -11.21 9.44 17.91
N SER A 319 -10.55 8.38 17.42
CA SER A 319 -9.97 7.37 18.30
C SER A 319 -8.74 7.89 19.03
N TYR A 320 -7.96 8.77 18.40
CA TYR A 320 -6.80 9.41 19.03
C TYR A 320 -7.18 10.49 20.05
N THR A 321 -8.41 11.03 19.99
CA THR A 321 -8.91 11.97 21.01
C THR A 321 -9.50 11.27 22.23
N GLY A 322 -9.69 9.95 22.16
CA GLY A 322 -10.38 9.17 23.18
C GLY A 322 -11.91 9.36 23.17
N ALA A 323 -12.50 9.96 22.13
CA ALA A 323 -13.94 9.95 21.91
C ALA A 323 -14.43 8.60 21.35
N VAL A 324 -13.59 7.93 20.56
CA VAL A 324 -13.84 6.59 20.00
C VAL A 324 -12.82 5.61 20.56
N THR A 325 -13.19 4.36 20.78
CA THR A 325 -12.22 3.32 21.19
C THR A 325 -11.22 3.09 20.06
N PRO A 326 -9.93 2.84 20.33
CA PRO A 326 -9.00 2.42 19.28
C PRO A 326 -9.48 1.09 18.65
N PRO A 327 -9.27 0.87 17.35
CA PRO A 327 -9.70 -0.36 16.70
C PRO A 327 -8.82 -1.52 17.15
N THR A 328 -9.43 -2.68 17.33
CA THR A 328 -8.71 -3.95 17.44
C THR A 328 -8.13 -4.37 16.08
N LEU A 329 -7.20 -5.32 16.09
CA LEU A 329 -6.63 -5.85 14.86
C LEU A 329 -7.69 -6.56 13.98
N ASP A 330 -8.69 -7.22 14.58
CA ASP A 330 -9.74 -7.92 13.84
C ASP A 330 -10.76 -6.95 13.19
N GLU A 331 -11.05 -5.84 13.86
CA GLU A 331 -11.81 -4.73 13.28
C GLU A 331 -11.05 -4.13 12.10
N MET A 332 -9.73 -3.88 12.26
CA MET A 332 -8.89 -3.36 11.19
C MET A 332 -8.82 -4.32 9.98
N ILE A 333 -8.75 -5.62 10.21
CA ILE A 333 -8.81 -6.63 9.14
C ILE A 333 -10.13 -6.49 8.35
N THR A 334 -11.24 -6.30 9.05
CA THR A 334 -12.55 -6.11 8.42
C THR A 334 -12.59 -4.81 7.62
N ILE A 335 -12.09 -3.70 8.16
CA ILE A 335 -12.02 -2.41 7.47
C ILE A 335 -11.16 -2.49 6.21
N VAL A 336 -9.94 -3.03 6.30
CA VAL A 336 -9.02 -3.17 5.17
C VAL A 336 -9.63 -4.02 4.05
N TRP A 337 -10.27 -5.13 4.41
CA TRP A 337 -10.97 -6.00 3.46
C TRP A 337 -12.20 -5.33 2.83
N GLU A 338 -12.99 -4.59 3.61
CA GLU A 338 -14.18 -3.89 3.10
C GLU A 338 -13.82 -2.75 2.16
N LEU A 339 -12.87 -1.88 2.55
CA LEU A 339 -12.40 -0.78 1.71
C LEU A 339 -11.73 -1.32 0.43
N ASN A 340 -10.97 -2.42 0.53
CA ASN A 340 -10.34 -3.08 -0.60
C ASN A 340 -9.49 -2.12 -1.47
N LYS A 341 -8.80 -1.15 -0.83
CA LYS A 341 -8.01 -0.08 -1.49
C LYS A 341 -6.50 -0.28 -1.31
N GLY A 342 -5.82 0.76 -0.81
CA GLY A 342 -4.36 0.88 -0.78
C GLY A 342 -3.71 -0.10 0.17
N ALA A 343 -4.25 -0.34 1.37
CA ALA A 343 -3.67 -1.31 2.29
C ALA A 343 -3.67 -2.73 1.72
N VAL A 344 -4.77 -3.17 1.08
CA VAL A 344 -4.81 -4.45 0.34
C VAL A 344 -3.79 -4.46 -0.79
N ALA A 345 -3.64 -3.37 -1.55
CA ALA A 345 -2.58 -3.27 -2.55
C ALA A 345 -1.18 -3.38 -1.92
N GLY A 346 -0.95 -2.83 -0.73
CA GLY A 346 0.29 -3.02 0.02
C GLY A 346 0.57 -4.49 0.33
N LEU A 347 -0.45 -5.24 0.78
CA LEU A 347 -0.31 -6.68 1.01
C LEU A 347 -0.05 -7.47 -0.28
N GLU A 348 -0.66 -7.06 -1.40
CA GLU A 348 -0.38 -7.59 -2.74
C GLU A 348 1.08 -7.35 -3.15
N GLU A 349 1.61 -6.13 -2.96
CA GLU A 349 2.99 -5.78 -3.30
C GLU A 349 4.02 -6.48 -2.40
N LEU A 350 3.66 -6.80 -1.16
CA LEU A 350 4.46 -7.63 -0.25
C LEU A 350 4.33 -9.13 -0.54
N HIS A 351 3.53 -9.53 -1.54
CA HIS A 351 3.21 -10.93 -1.85
C HIS A 351 2.68 -11.73 -0.64
N LEU A 352 2.04 -11.06 0.32
CA LEU A 352 1.44 -11.72 1.48
C LEU A 352 0.03 -12.25 1.17
N ILE A 353 -0.59 -11.72 0.11
CA ILE A 353 -1.84 -12.21 -0.44
C ILE A 353 -1.72 -12.31 -1.98
N PRO A 354 -2.55 -13.16 -2.62
CA PRO A 354 -2.62 -13.21 -4.06
C PRO A 354 -3.04 -11.87 -4.67
N LEU A 355 -2.57 -11.59 -5.89
CA LEU A 355 -3.04 -10.46 -6.68
C LEU A 355 -4.52 -10.64 -7.00
N ARG A 356 -5.30 -9.60 -6.72
CA ARG A 356 -6.70 -9.54 -7.13
C ARG A 356 -6.80 -9.44 -8.64
N THR A 357 -7.74 -10.18 -9.21
CA THR A 357 -8.09 -10.08 -10.62
C THR A 357 -8.77 -8.74 -10.91
N GLU A 358 -8.41 -8.10 -12.03
CA GLU A 358 -9.11 -6.93 -12.55
C GLU A 358 -10.23 -7.39 -13.49
N SER A 359 -11.43 -6.84 -13.29
CA SER A 359 -12.54 -6.96 -14.24
C SER A 359 -12.26 -6.14 -15.51
N GLU A 360 -13.04 -6.37 -16.57
CA GLU A 360 -12.91 -5.61 -17.84
C GLU A 360 -13.10 -4.08 -17.64
N GLY A 361 -13.81 -3.66 -16.59
CA GLY A 361 -13.96 -2.25 -16.22
C GLY A 361 -12.81 -1.66 -15.39
N GLY A 362 -11.73 -2.41 -15.15
CA GLY A 362 -10.60 -1.99 -14.32
C GLY A 362 -10.88 -2.02 -12.81
N HIS A 363 -12.03 -2.55 -12.38
CA HIS A 363 -12.32 -2.77 -10.97
C HIS A 363 -11.65 -4.06 -10.49
N LYS A 364 -10.85 -3.98 -9.44
CA LYS A 364 -10.27 -5.15 -8.78
C LYS A 364 -11.36 -5.92 -8.01
N ALA A 365 -11.33 -7.25 -8.11
CA ALA A 365 -12.15 -8.13 -7.29
C ALA A 365 -11.91 -7.90 -5.78
N LYS A 366 -12.80 -8.40 -4.92
CA LYS A 366 -12.55 -8.33 -3.47
C LYS A 366 -11.43 -9.30 -3.11
N ALA A 367 -10.51 -8.88 -2.24
CA ALA A 367 -9.52 -9.81 -1.68
C ALA A 367 -10.21 -10.87 -0.81
N ASP A 368 -9.57 -12.03 -0.65
CA ASP A 368 -9.99 -13.03 0.32
C ASP A 368 -9.78 -12.51 1.75
N LYS A 369 -10.86 -12.52 2.56
CA LYS A 369 -10.82 -11.94 3.91
C LYS A 369 -9.87 -12.71 4.83
N VAL A 370 -9.82 -14.04 4.68
CA VAL A 370 -8.96 -14.91 5.50
C VAL A 370 -7.48 -14.64 5.21
N ALA A 371 -7.11 -14.53 3.93
CA ALA A 371 -5.77 -14.17 3.49
C ALA A 371 -5.35 -12.79 3.99
N VAL A 372 -6.22 -11.77 3.86
CA VAL A 372 -5.98 -10.42 4.42
C VAL A 372 -5.74 -10.50 5.93
N GLY A 373 -6.57 -11.26 6.65
CA GLY A 373 -6.44 -11.43 8.09
C GLY A 373 -5.15 -12.12 8.52
N ARG A 374 -4.73 -13.17 7.81
CA ARG A 374 -3.46 -13.86 8.05
C ARG A 374 -2.27 -12.92 7.80
N ALA A 375 -2.29 -12.21 6.67
CA ALA A 375 -1.23 -11.30 6.25
C ALA A 375 -1.05 -10.12 7.23
N LEU A 376 -2.15 -9.47 7.64
CA LEU A 376 -2.08 -8.36 8.61
C LEU A 376 -1.59 -8.81 9.98
N ARG A 377 -2.02 -9.98 10.48
CA ARG A 377 -1.52 -10.50 11.76
C ARG A 377 -0.03 -10.82 11.71
N LEU A 378 0.43 -11.46 10.63
CA LEU A 378 1.85 -11.74 10.42
C LEU A 378 2.67 -10.43 10.43
N LEU A 379 2.25 -9.46 9.63
CA LEU A 379 2.94 -8.19 9.49
C LEU A 379 2.95 -7.39 10.79
N TYR A 380 1.81 -7.29 11.48
CA TYR A 380 1.72 -6.57 12.77
C TYR A 380 2.64 -7.20 13.82
N ARG A 381 2.64 -8.53 13.96
CA ARG A 381 3.55 -9.23 14.89
C ARG A 381 5.02 -9.01 14.55
N ARG A 382 5.37 -9.05 13.26
CA ARG A 382 6.73 -8.81 12.78
C ARG A 382 7.19 -7.38 13.12
N LEU A 383 6.38 -6.38 12.83
CA LEU A 383 6.70 -4.98 13.13
C LEU A 383 6.77 -4.72 14.64
N GLN A 384 5.89 -5.33 15.43
CA GLN A 384 5.97 -5.23 16.89
C GLN A 384 7.30 -5.76 17.45
N ARG A 385 7.87 -6.80 16.84
CA ARG A 385 9.17 -7.36 17.21
C ARG A 385 10.36 -6.54 16.72
N GLU A 386 10.27 -5.94 15.53
CA GLU A 386 11.44 -5.40 14.82
C GLU A 386 11.56 -3.88 14.78
N LEU A 387 10.48 -3.17 15.10
CA LEU A 387 10.54 -1.75 15.40
C LEU A 387 10.99 -1.59 16.85
N SER A 388 11.98 -0.72 17.09
CA SER A 388 12.44 -0.43 18.44
C SER A 388 11.32 0.21 19.27
N LYS A 389 11.44 0.18 20.60
CA LYS A 389 10.45 0.81 21.48
C LYS A 389 10.36 2.31 21.22
N GLU A 390 11.51 2.94 21.02
CA GLU A 390 11.66 4.37 20.77
C GLU A 390 10.96 4.75 19.45
N MET A 391 11.22 4.00 18.38
CA MET A 391 10.57 4.23 17.08
C MET A 391 9.06 4.03 17.16
N LYS A 392 8.59 2.96 17.84
CA LYS A 392 7.14 2.73 18.02
C LYS A 392 6.47 3.87 18.76
N GLN A 393 7.14 4.45 19.76
CA GLN A 393 6.64 5.60 20.50
C GLN A 393 6.66 6.87 19.64
N SER A 394 7.75 7.15 18.93
CA SER A 394 7.92 8.40 18.16
C SER A 394 6.94 8.52 17.00
N VAL A 395 6.50 7.39 16.43
CA VAL A 395 5.54 7.35 15.32
C VAL A 395 4.13 6.93 15.74
N ALA A 396 3.89 6.79 17.05
CA ALA A 396 2.64 6.27 17.62
C ALA A 396 2.17 4.97 16.94
N PHE A 397 3.06 3.99 16.80
CA PHE A 397 2.79 2.77 16.04
C PHE A 397 1.65 1.95 16.64
N ASP A 398 0.57 1.82 15.87
CA ASP A 398 -0.61 1.02 16.18
C ASP A 398 -1.15 0.33 14.90
N VAL A 399 -2.36 -0.25 14.99
CA VAL A 399 -3.00 -0.91 13.84
C VAL A 399 -3.49 0.05 12.75
N ILE A 400 -3.78 1.32 13.09
CA ILE A 400 -4.16 2.37 12.13
C ILE A 400 -2.92 2.79 11.33
N VAL A 401 -1.79 3.01 12.00
CA VAL A 401 -0.50 3.31 11.37
C VAL A 401 -0.08 2.17 10.45
N LEU A 402 -0.28 0.91 10.84
CA LEU A 402 -0.03 -0.23 9.95
C LEU A 402 -0.85 -0.16 8.65
N GLU A 403 -2.16 0.06 8.74
CA GLU A 403 -3.04 0.21 7.57
C GLU A 403 -2.54 1.35 6.67
N HIS A 404 -2.28 2.50 7.28
CA HIS A 404 -1.87 3.70 6.57
C HIS A 404 -0.53 3.50 5.85
N ALA A 405 0.44 2.91 6.54
CA ALA A 405 1.75 2.60 6.00
C ALA A 405 1.67 1.66 4.79
N LEU A 406 0.83 0.62 4.84
CA LEU A 406 0.61 -0.27 3.69
C LEU A 406 0.02 0.49 2.49
N CYS A 407 -0.93 1.37 2.74
CA CYS A 407 -1.53 2.22 1.71
C CYS A 407 -0.47 3.13 1.05
N LYS A 408 0.39 3.78 1.84
CA LYS A 408 1.45 4.64 1.30
C LYS A 408 2.55 3.85 0.61
N PHE A 409 2.94 2.69 1.14
CA PHE A 409 3.97 1.84 0.56
C PHE A 409 3.62 1.42 -0.86
N SER A 410 2.41 0.88 -1.08
CA SER A 410 1.97 0.49 -2.43
C SER A 410 1.99 1.67 -3.42
N ARG A 411 1.60 2.85 -2.95
CA ARG A 411 1.62 4.09 -3.73
C ARG A 411 3.05 4.52 -4.11
N CYS A 412 3.99 4.45 -3.18
CA CYS A 412 5.40 4.76 -3.43
C CYS A 412 6.04 3.78 -4.42
N LEU A 413 5.70 2.49 -4.36
CA LEU A 413 6.16 1.50 -5.33
C LEU A 413 5.63 1.78 -6.75
N VAL A 414 4.33 2.04 -6.89
CA VAL A 414 3.68 2.33 -8.19
C VAL A 414 4.27 3.58 -8.86
N LYS A 415 4.69 4.57 -8.05
CA LYS A 415 5.32 5.81 -8.52
C LYS A 415 6.83 5.71 -8.65
N ASN A 416 7.44 4.60 -8.24
CA ASN A 416 8.89 4.40 -8.22
C ASN A 416 9.63 5.42 -7.32
N TRP A 417 8.95 5.95 -6.29
CA TRP A 417 9.53 6.85 -5.29
C TRP A 417 10.26 6.10 -4.19
N PHE A 418 9.89 4.83 -3.98
CA PHE A 418 10.64 3.90 -3.14
C PHE A 418 11.04 2.72 -4.02
N ARG A 419 12.36 2.48 -4.15
CA ARG A 419 12.87 1.42 -5.02
C ARG A 419 13.00 0.13 -4.23
N MET A 420 12.38 -0.91 -4.78
CA MET A 420 12.55 -2.27 -4.27
C MET A 420 14.02 -2.71 -4.38
N VAL A 421 14.68 -2.48 -5.51
CA VAL A 421 16.09 -2.84 -5.72
C VAL A 421 16.86 -1.59 -6.16
N PRO A 422 17.99 -1.24 -5.53
CA PRO A 422 18.86 -0.16 -6.01
C PRO A 422 19.18 -0.33 -7.50
N GLY A 423 19.02 0.74 -8.28
CA GLY A 423 19.29 0.73 -9.72
C GLY A 423 18.24 0.07 -10.63
N LYS A 424 17.21 -0.61 -10.10
CA LYS A 424 16.11 -1.15 -10.93
C LYS A 424 14.85 -0.32 -10.75
N LYS A 425 14.37 0.29 -11.84
CA LYS A 425 13.03 0.90 -11.87
C LYS A 425 12.00 -0.18 -11.59
N TYR A 426 11.02 0.11 -10.73
CA TYR A 426 9.84 -0.72 -10.60
C TYR A 426 9.17 -0.79 -11.98
N PHE A 427 9.30 -1.92 -12.65
CA PHE A 427 8.59 -2.15 -13.90
C PHE A 427 7.11 -2.12 -13.55
N LYS A 428 6.41 -1.04 -13.93
CA LYS A 428 4.96 -1.07 -14.00
C LYS A 428 4.61 -2.33 -14.76
N ARG A 429 4.05 -3.33 -14.07
CA ARG A 429 3.55 -4.55 -14.71
C ARG A 429 2.69 -4.07 -15.87
N LYS A 430 3.12 -4.33 -17.11
CA LYS A 430 2.33 -3.97 -18.31
C LYS A 430 0.96 -4.57 -18.04
N ARG A 431 -0.05 -3.72 -17.84
CA ARG A 431 -1.44 -4.15 -17.73
C ARG A 431 -1.66 -5.02 -18.95
N LEU A 432 -1.87 -6.32 -18.75
CA LEU A 432 -2.32 -7.20 -19.81
C LEU A 432 -3.70 -6.68 -20.17
N ARG A 433 -3.76 -5.74 -21.12
CA ARG A 433 -5.00 -5.40 -21.79
C ARG A 433 -5.43 -6.72 -22.41
N THR A 434 -6.52 -7.29 -21.89
CA THR A 434 -7.23 -8.36 -22.56
C THR A 434 -7.42 -7.88 -24.00
N PRO A 435 -7.00 -8.64 -25.03
CA PRO A 435 -7.21 -8.22 -26.40
C PRO A 435 -8.70 -7.92 -26.57
N PRO A 436 -9.06 -6.81 -27.24
CA PRO A 436 -10.47 -6.47 -27.43
C PRO A 436 -11.15 -7.69 -28.04
N ARG A 437 -12.18 -8.21 -27.37
CA ARG A 437 -13.05 -9.24 -27.93
C ARG A 437 -13.48 -8.71 -29.30
N THR A 438 -13.03 -9.37 -30.36
CA THR A 438 -13.54 -9.14 -31.71
C THR A 438 -15.06 -9.27 -31.58
N LYS A 439 -15.77 -8.15 -31.74
CA LYS A 439 -17.22 -8.17 -31.81
C LYS A 439 -17.53 -9.08 -32.98
N ALA A 440 -18.03 -10.28 -32.71
CA ALA A 440 -18.62 -11.12 -33.72
C ALA A 440 -19.64 -10.26 -34.45
N SER A 441 -19.42 -10.08 -35.75
CA SER A 441 -20.23 -9.31 -36.67
C SER A 441 -21.62 -9.92 -36.74
N GLY A 442 -22.49 -9.50 -35.81
CA GLY A 442 -23.93 -9.69 -35.91
C GLY A 442 -24.43 -8.89 -37.10
N ILE A 443 -24.72 -9.61 -38.18
CA ILE A 443 -25.43 -9.19 -39.38
C ILE A 443 -26.66 -8.36 -38.97
N ARG A 444 -26.61 -7.04 -39.18
CA ARG A 444 -27.80 -6.17 -39.14
C ARG A 444 -28.39 -6.08 -40.54
N ARG A 445 -29.62 -6.57 -40.69
CA ARG A 445 -30.47 -6.31 -41.86
C ARG A 445 -30.89 -4.83 -41.87
N LYS A 446 -30.90 -4.29 -43.08
CA LYS A 446 -31.38 -2.95 -43.49
C LYS A 446 -32.88 -2.76 -43.25
N GLY A 447 -33.25 -1.50 -43.08
CA GLY A 447 -34.60 -0.93 -43.08
C GLY A 447 -34.51 0.45 -42.43
N GLU A 448 -34.01 1.47 -43.14
CA GLU A 448 -34.83 2.48 -43.84
C GLU A 448 -35.94 3.06 -42.93
N HIS A 449 -35.73 4.26 -42.39
CA HIS A 449 -36.47 5.43 -42.86
C HIS A 449 -35.86 6.75 -42.37
N ASP A 450 -35.77 7.64 -43.34
CA ASP A 450 -35.46 9.06 -43.39
C ASP A 450 -36.24 9.92 -42.37
N CYS A 451 -35.61 10.95 -41.80
CA CYS A 451 -36.15 12.31 -41.77
C CYS A 451 -35.15 13.33 -41.19
N ARG A 452 -35.01 14.42 -41.95
CA ARG A 452 -34.20 15.63 -41.75
C ARG A 452 -34.70 16.54 -40.61
N PHE A 453 -33.95 17.64 -40.43
CA PHE A 453 -34.14 18.88 -39.64
C PHE A 453 -33.23 18.94 -38.41
N GLY A 454 -32.42 19.97 -38.16
CA GLY A 454 -32.12 21.22 -38.85
C GLY A 454 -31.14 22.03 -37.99
N MET A 455 -30.27 22.82 -38.61
CA MET A 455 -29.49 23.88 -37.95
C MET A 455 -30.41 24.85 -37.21
N TYR A 456 -29.96 25.45 -36.10
CA TYR A 456 -29.65 26.89 -36.02
C TYR A 456 -29.19 27.32 -34.61
N ILE A 457 -28.18 28.21 -34.62
CA ILE A 457 -27.60 29.08 -33.58
C ILE A 457 -26.64 28.43 -32.58
#